data_AF-A0A958U3Y0-F1
#
_entry.id   AF-A0A958U3Y0-F1
#
_cell.length_a   1.000
_cell.length_b   1.000
_cell.length_c   1.000
_cell.angle_alpha   90.00
_cell.angle_beta   90.00
_cell.angle_gamma   90.00
#
_symmetry.space_group_name_H-M   'P 1'
#
loop_
_entity.id
_entity.type
_entity.pdbx_description
1 polymer ?
#
loop_
_entity_poly.entity_id
_entity_poly.type
_entity_poly.pdbx_seq_one_letter_code
_entity_poly.pdbx_strand_id
1 'polypeptide(L)' 'MSTIRLKDIRIFAHHGCLYEEEKIGSDYLVNLSVKANLTEASETDQLKDTVDYVHLNKIVKEQMA' A
#
# COMPACT_ATOMS: atom_id res chain seq x y z
N MET A 1 -5.30 5.53 18.85
CA MET A 1 -4.62 5.38 17.55
C MET A 1 -5.17 4.15 16.85
N SER A 2 -5.65 4.31 15.63
CA SER A 2 -6.23 3.24 14.84
C SER A 2 -5.21 2.74 13.80
N THR A 3 -5.37 1.52 13.31
CA THR A 3 -4.46 0.95 12.30
C THR A 3 -5.26 0.51 11.08
N ILE A 4 -4.84 0.98 9.91
CA ILE A 4 -5.35 0.53 8.62
C ILE A 4 -4.36 -0.50 8.08
N ARG A 5 -4.88 -1.64 7.64
CA ARG A 5 -4.08 -2.75 7.13
C ARG A 5 -4.55 -3.10 5.73
N LEU A 6 -3.64 -3.04 4.77
CA LEU A 6 -3.84 -3.63 3.45
C LEU A 6 -3.01 -4.91 3.41
N LYS A 7 -3.66 -6.03 3.13
CA LYS A 7 -3.03 -7.34 3.06
C LYS A 7 -3.07 -7.86 1.63
N ASP A 8 -2.07 -8.67 1.30
CA ASP A 8 -2.00 -9.42 0.05
C ASP A 8 -2.12 -8.54 -1.20
N ILE A 9 -1.50 -7.35 -1.17
CA ILE A 9 -1.40 -6.49 -2.36
C ILE A 9 -0.45 -7.16 -3.34
N ARG A 10 -1.00 -7.69 -4.44
CA ARG A 10 -0.22 -8.32 -5.51
C ARG A 10 0.21 -7.29 -6.54
N ILE A 11 1.53 -7.19 -6.77
CA ILE A 11 2.13 -6.25 -7.72
C ILE A 11 3.21 -6.98 -8.51
N PHE A 12 3.20 -6.82 -9.82
CA PHE A 12 4.27 -7.32 -10.68
C PHE A 12 5.36 -6.24 -10.78
N ALA A 13 6.60 -6.60 -10.45
CA ALA A 13 7.73 -5.68 -10.44
C ALA A 13 9.01 -6.35 -10.96
N HIS A 14 9.98 -5.52 -11.37
CA HIS A 14 11.28 -5.95 -11.89
C HIS A 14 12.40 -5.77 -10.85
N HIS A 15 12.11 -6.03 -9.58
CA HIS A 15 13.09 -5.88 -8.50
C HIS A 15 13.90 -7.16 -8.33
N GLY A 16 15.19 -7.14 -8.64
CA GLY A 16 16.04 -8.30 -8.53
C GLY A 16 17.49 -7.92 -8.35
N CYS A 17 18.27 -8.81 -7.74
CA CYS A 17 19.73 -8.63 -7.71
C CYS A 17 20.37 -9.25 -8.97
N LEU A 18 19.74 -10.31 -9.49
CA LEU A 18 20.17 -10.98 -10.69
C LEU A 18 19.59 -10.30 -11.93
N TYR A 19 20.38 -10.28 -13.00
CA TYR A 19 19.96 -9.71 -14.27
C TYR A 19 18.71 -10.41 -14.84
N GLU A 20 18.58 -11.73 -14.63
CA GLU A 20 17.39 -12.47 -15.04
C GLU A 20 16.13 -12.04 -14.28
N GLU A 21 16.25 -11.66 -13.00
CA GLU A 21 15.12 -11.21 -12.18
C GLU A 21 14.61 -9.84 -12.65
N GLU A 22 15.52 -8.90 -12.93
CA GLU A 22 15.15 -7.59 -13.50
C GLU A 22 14.53 -7.76 -14.90
N LYS A 23 15.01 -8.71 -15.70
CA LYS A 23 14.54 -8.91 -17.07
C LYS A 23 13.19 -9.62 -17.16
N ILE A 24 12.95 -10.63 -16.32
CA ILE A 24 11.72 -11.43 -16.33
C ILE A 24 10.64 -10.74 -15.49
N GLY A 25 11.01 -10.15 -14.35
CA GLY A 25 10.08 -9.65 -13.35
C GLY A 25 9.39 -10.76 -12.56
N SER A 26 8.72 -10.40 -11.47
CA SER A 26 8.02 -11.36 -10.60
C SER A 26 6.83 -10.71 -9.88
N ASP A 27 5.93 -11.56 -9.41
CA ASP A 27 4.82 -11.16 -8.54
C ASP A 27 5.32 -10.99 -7.09
N TYR A 28 5.17 -9.78 -6.56
CA TYR A 28 5.42 -9.44 -5.17
C TYR A 28 4.11 -9.32 -4.41
N LEU A 29 4.13 -9.80 -3.18
CA LEU A 29 3.03 -9.67 -2.25
C LEU A 29 3.43 -8.69 -1.14
N VAL A 30 2.75 -7.55 -1.11
CA VAL A 30 3.05 -6.46 -0.19
C VAL A 30 1.97 -6.36 0.88
N ASN A 31 2.40 -6.28 2.14
CA ASN A 31 1.54 -6.06 3.29
C ASN A 31 1.85 -4.70 3.90
N LEU A 32 0.86 -3.81 3.94
CA LEU A 32 1.00 -2.46 4.48
C LEU A 32 0.20 -2.31 5.77
N SER A 33 0.80 -1.69 6.79
CA SER A 33 0.12 -1.33 8.04
C SER A 33 0.43 0.12 8.38
N VAL A 34 -0.60 0.97 8.37
CA VAL A 34 -0.49 2.39 8.65
C VAL A 34 -1.19 2.69 9.97
N LYS A 35 -0.46 3.29 10.91
CA LYS A 35 -1.04 3.82 12.16
C LYS A 35 -1.42 5.27 11.93
N ALA A 36 -2.70 5.58 12.12
CA ALA A 36 -3.23 6.92 11.96
C ALA A 36 -4.19 7.25 13.11
N ASN A 37 -4.33 8.54 13.41
CA ASN A 37 -5.37 8.98 14.31
C ASN A 37 -6.69 9.13 13.51
N LEU A 38 -7.65 8.23 13.75
CA LEU A 38 -8.95 8.25 13.06
C LEU A 38 -10.07 8.81 13.95
N THR A 39 -9.73 9.45 15.07
CA THR A 39 -10.72 10.01 16.00
C THR A 39 -11.58 11.07 15.31
N GLU A 40 -10.98 11.97 14.53
CA GLU A 40 -11.71 13.01 13.79
C GLU A 40 -12.62 12.39 12.71
N ALA A 41 -12.11 11.45 11.92
CA ALA A 41 -12.92 10.73 10.94
C ALA A 41 -14.13 9.99 11.55
N SER A 42 -13.99 9.46 12.77
CA SER A 42 -15.09 8.78 13.46
C SER A 42 -16.18 9.74 13.97
N GLU A 43 -15.83 11.02 14.15
CA GLU A 43 -16.77 12.06 14.61
C GLU A 43 -17.42 12.79 13.43
N THR A 44 -16.69 13.01 12.33
CA THR A 44 -17.17 13.79 11.18
C THR A 44 -17.88 12.94 10.13
N ASP A 45 -17.62 11.63 10.08
CA ASP A 45 -18.06 10.70 9.01
C ASP A 45 -17.63 11.15 7.60
N GLN A 46 -16.62 12.02 7.51
CA GLN A 46 -16.12 12.54 6.24
C GLN A 46 -14.93 11.73 5.75
N LEU A 47 -15.07 11.19 4.52
CA LEU A 47 -14.05 10.35 3.89
C LEU A 47 -12.70 11.08 3.67
N LYS A 48 -12.71 12.42 3.68
CA LYS A 48 -11.49 13.25 3.56
C LYS A 48 -10.66 13.31 4.84
N ASP A 49 -11.28 13.07 5.99
CA ASP A 49 -10.63 13.13 7.31
C ASP A 49 -10.08 11.75 7.72
N THR A 50 -10.39 10.70 6.94
CA THR A 50 -9.83 9.36 7.08
C THR A 50 -8.67 9.14 6.11
N VAL A 51 -7.85 8.14 6.41
CA VAL A 51 -6.77 7.72 5.51
C VAL A 51 -7.34 6.84 4.40
N ASP A 52 -7.20 7.31 3.16
CA ASP A 52 -7.69 6.63 1.97
C ASP A 52 -6.80 5.43 1.59
N TYR A 53 -7.36 4.22 1.69
CA TYR A 53 -6.69 2.99 1.30
C TYR A 53 -6.46 2.88 -0.22
N VAL A 54 -7.23 3.58 -1.06
CA VAL A 54 -7.00 3.64 -2.52
C VAL A 54 -5.73 4.42 -2.80
N HIS A 55 -5.57 5.56 -2.13
CA HIS A 55 -4.33 6.34 -2.18
C HIS A 55 -3.13 5.54 -1.68
N LEU A 56 -3.27 4.82 -0.56
CA LEU A 56 -2.20 3.94 -0.05
C LEU A 56 -1.81 2.86 -1.06
N ASN A 57 -2.78 2.19 -1.69
CA ASN A 57 -2.51 1.18 -2.71
C ASN A 57 -1.80 1.79 -3.94
N LYS A 58 -2.16 3.02 -4.32
CA LYS A 58 -1.51 3.74 -5.42
C LYS A 58 -0.04 4.02 -5.10
N ILE A 59 0.26 4.51 -3.89
CA ILE A 59 1.65 4.73 -3.44
C ILE A 59 2.44 3.43 -3.50
N VAL A 60 1.89 2.31 -3.00
CA VAL A 60 2.59 1.02 -3.03
C VAL A 60 2.90 0.61 -4.47
N LYS A 61 1.96 0.77 -5.40
CA LYS A 61 2.21 0.48 -6.82
C LYS A 61 3.28 1.37 -7.45
N GLU A 62 3.28 2.67 -7.13
CA GLU A 62 4.26 3.62 -7.64
C GLU A 62 5.68 3.34 -7.12
N GLN A 63 5.82 2.88 -5.87
CA GLN A 63 7.13 2.55 -5.30
C GLN A 63 7.67 1.19 -5.76
N MET A 64 6.79 0.30 -6.25
CA MET A 64 7.14 -1.03 -6.74
C MET A 64 7.31 -1.09 -8.27
N ALA A 65 7.08 0.04 -8.97
CA ALA A 65 7.23 0.15 -10.42
C ALA A 65 8.67 0.53 -10.79
#